data_AF-A0A9D6J6D2-F1
#
_entry.id   AF-A0A9D6J6D2-F1
#
_cell.length_a   1.000
_cell.length_b   1.000
_cell.length_c   1.000
_cell.angle_alpha   90.00
_cell.angle_beta   90.00
_cell.angle_gamma   90.00
#
_symmetry.space_group_name_H-M   'P 1'
#
loop_
_entity.id
_entity.type
_entity.pdbx_description
1 polymer ?
#
loop_
_entity_poly.entity_id
_entity_poly.type
_entity_poly.pdbx_seq_one_letter_code
_entity_poly.pdbx_strand_id
1 'polypeptide(L)'
;MKSRLGVAIAFVFIILVVLFLGGMTVSYLMQGVQKQLEFSDATIRCQYIGESGLNLLLAKLFSKSWDERWFAQTGTDAKAEVFYANGTYDYFIQETPGRNYHVDIWIRALYKTSKRFFFWRVRFDPGLFGSLANGVRTFSAELDESKFPPEGTSNLNPYTAQIETLLVQRKANQEGADVIADQVSRTSKPDEAIIALTGNAPPNLRKEPF
;
A
#
# COMPACT_ATOMS: atom_id res chain seq x y z
N MET A 1 -52.83 47.25 2.05
CA MET A 1 -52.16 46.54 0.93
C MET A 1 -50.63 46.56 0.97
N LYS A 2 -49.96 47.64 1.43
CA LYS A 2 -48.47 47.75 1.43
C LYS A 2 -47.72 46.75 2.32
N SER A 3 -48.28 46.32 3.46
CA SER A 3 -47.62 45.39 4.40
C SER A 3 -47.46 43.97 3.85
N ARG A 4 -48.42 43.46 3.06
CA ARG A 4 -48.36 42.12 2.46
C ARG A 4 -47.29 42.01 1.36
N LEU A 5 -47.01 43.12 0.66
CA LEU A 5 -46.01 43.16 -0.42
C LEU A 5 -44.58 43.10 0.15
N GLY A 6 -44.31 43.79 1.27
CA GLY A 6 -43.00 43.75 1.93
C GLY A 6 -42.66 42.37 2.51
N VAL A 7 -43.66 41.69 3.09
CA VAL A 7 -43.48 40.31 3.59
C VAL A 7 -43.25 39.33 2.44
N ALA A 8 -43.93 39.48 1.31
CA ALA A 8 -43.73 38.63 0.12
C ALA A 8 -42.32 38.81 -0.47
N ILE A 9 -41.82 40.04 -0.57
CA ILE A 9 -40.47 40.34 -1.07
C ILE A 9 -39.41 39.75 -0.13
N ALA A 10 -39.59 39.87 1.18
CA ALA A 10 -38.69 39.26 2.16
C ALA A 10 -38.64 37.73 2.02
N PHE A 11 -39.80 37.09 1.81
CA PHE A 11 -39.88 35.65 1.58
C PHE A 11 -39.14 35.21 0.31
N VAL A 12 -39.32 35.93 -0.80
CA VAL A 12 -38.61 35.64 -2.06
C VAL A 12 -37.10 35.80 -1.87
N PHE A 13 -36.65 36.82 -1.13
CA PHE A 13 -35.24 37.01 -0.83
C PHE A 13 -34.66 35.88 0.01
N ILE A 14 -35.39 35.40 1.03
CA ILE A 14 -34.97 34.25 1.84
C ILE A 14 -34.85 33.00 0.96
N ILE A 15 -35.83 32.74 0.09
CA ILE A 15 -35.79 31.60 -0.83
C ILE A 15 -34.58 31.70 -1.77
N LEU A 16 -34.30 32.88 -2.34
CA LEU A 16 -33.13 33.09 -3.20
C LEU A 16 -31.82 32.88 -2.46
N VAL A 17 -31.69 33.37 -1.22
CA VAL A 17 -30.51 33.16 -0.39
C VAL A 17 -30.31 31.68 -0.08
N VAL A 18 -31.38 30.95 0.28
CA VAL A 18 -31.31 29.51 0.54
C VAL A 18 -30.92 28.73 -0.73
N LEU A 19 -31.48 29.08 -1.89
CA LEU A 19 -31.11 28.44 -3.16
C LEU A 19 -29.67 28.74 -3.55
N PHE A 20 -29.20 29.97 -3.34
CA PHE A 20 -27.83 30.35 -3.66
C PHE A 20 -26.83 29.67 -2.73
N LEU A 21 -27.07 29.70 -1.41
CA LEU A 21 -26.24 29.00 -0.42
C LEU A 21 -26.26 27.49 -0.66
N GLY A 22 -27.44 26.89 -0.88
CA GLY A 22 -27.59 25.48 -1.18
C GLY A 22 -26.86 25.07 -2.45
N GLY A 23 -26.98 25.85 -3.53
CA GLY A 23 -26.26 25.63 -4.79
C GLY A 23 -24.74 25.69 -4.62
N MET A 24 -24.23 26.68 -3.87
CA MET A 24 -22.81 26.77 -3.56
C MET A 24 -22.33 25.58 -2.73
N THR A 25 -23.07 25.18 -1.69
CA THR A 25 -22.70 24.02 -0.85
C THR A 25 -22.63 22.73 -1.67
N VAL A 26 -23.63 22.47 -2.54
CA VAL A 26 -23.61 21.30 -3.44
C VAL A 26 -22.42 21.35 -4.39
N SER A 27 -22.10 22.52 -4.96
CA SER A 27 -20.94 22.70 -5.83
C SER A 27 -19.62 22.41 -5.12
N TYR A 28 -19.43 22.92 -3.90
CA TYR A 28 -18.23 22.65 -3.10
C TYR A 28 -18.11 21.17 -2.72
N LEU A 29 -19.21 20.52 -2.37
CA LEU A 29 -19.23 19.08 -2.08
C LEU A 29 -18.88 18.26 -3.32
N MET A 30 -19.43 18.60 -4.49
CA MET A 30 -19.12 17.93 -5.75
C MET A 30 -17.64 18.07 -6.14
N GLN A 31 -17.04 19.25 -5.97
CA GLN A 31 -15.61 19.45 -6.20
C GLN A 31 -14.76 18.61 -5.24
N GLY A 32 -15.18 18.48 -3.97
CA GLY A 32 -14.52 17.61 -2.99
C GLY A 32 -14.52 16.14 -3.42
N VAL A 33 -15.69 15.62 -3.84
CA VAL A 33 -15.83 14.24 -4.33
C VAL A 33 -14.99 14.01 -5.59
N GLN A 34 -15.00 14.95 -6.54
CA GLN A 34 -14.19 14.84 -7.76
C GLN A 34 -12.68 14.74 -7.43
N LYS A 35 -12.17 15.59 -6.53
CA LYS A 35 -10.77 15.52 -6.10
C LYS A 35 -10.42 14.19 -5.42
N GLN A 36 -11.34 13.66 -4.60
CA GLN A 36 -11.14 12.35 -3.95
C GLN A 36 -11.12 11.22 -4.98
N LEU A 37 -12.02 11.25 -5.96
CA LEU A 37 -12.04 10.27 -7.05
C LEU A 37 -10.77 10.34 -7.90
N GLU A 38 -10.31 11.55 -8.24
CA GLU A 38 -9.06 11.73 -8.98
C GLU A 38 -7.84 11.21 -8.21
N PHE A 39 -7.77 11.47 -6.90
CA PHE A 39 -6.71 10.95 -6.04
C PHE A 39 -6.77 9.42 -5.94
N SER A 40 -7.97 8.84 -5.81
CA SER A 40 -8.15 7.39 -5.77
C SER A 40 -7.77 6.72 -7.09
N ASP A 41 -8.19 7.27 -8.24
CA ASP A 41 -7.79 6.78 -9.56
C ASP A 41 -6.26 6.86 -9.73
N ALA A 42 -5.65 7.98 -9.34
CA ALA A 42 -4.22 8.14 -9.41
C ALA A 42 -3.47 7.13 -8.52
N THR A 43 -3.96 6.88 -7.30
CA THR A 43 -3.39 5.90 -6.36
C THR A 43 -3.46 4.47 -6.91
N ILE A 44 -4.58 4.10 -7.53
CA ILE A 44 -4.77 2.80 -8.19
C ILE A 44 -3.81 2.68 -9.38
N ARG A 45 -3.66 3.72 -10.19
CA ARG A 45 -2.72 3.72 -11.31
C ARG A 45 -1.27 3.63 -10.85
N CYS A 46 -0.89 4.28 -9.74
CA CYS A 46 0.42 4.08 -9.12
C CYS A 46 0.65 2.61 -8.73
N GLN A 47 -0.36 1.92 -8.19
CA GLN A 47 -0.25 0.49 -7.89
C GLN A 47 0.09 -0.30 -9.16
N TYR A 48 -0.69 -0.10 -10.23
CA TYR A 48 -0.48 -0.78 -11.49
C TYR A 48 0.91 -0.52 -12.08
N ILE A 49 1.36 0.73 -12.06
CA ILE A 49 2.70 1.10 -12.53
C ILE A 49 3.78 0.39 -11.69
N GLY A 50 3.64 0.37 -10.36
CA GLY A 50 4.57 -0.30 -9.46
C GLY A 50 4.66 -1.80 -9.70
N GLU A 51 3.51 -2.48 -9.80
CA GLU A 51 3.45 -3.92 -10.07
C GLU A 51 3.95 -4.28 -11.46
N SER A 52 3.67 -3.46 -12.48
CA SER A 52 4.23 -3.63 -13.81
C SER A 52 5.74 -3.45 -13.82
N GLY A 53 6.27 -2.45 -13.10
CA GLY A 53 7.71 -2.26 -12.93
C GLY A 53 8.37 -3.48 -12.29
N LEU A 54 7.75 -4.06 -11.26
CA LEU A 54 8.21 -5.30 -10.64
C LEU A 54 8.20 -6.45 -11.65
N ASN A 55 7.10 -6.65 -12.37
CA ASN A 55 6.96 -7.75 -13.32
C ASN A 55 7.99 -7.67 -14.45
N LEU A 56 8.31 -6.46 -14.93
CA LEU A 56 9.36 -6.26 -15.93
C LEU A 56 10.75 -6.61 -15.37
N LEU A 57 11.06 -6.22 -14.13
CA LEU A 57 12.31 -6.59 -13.46
C LEU A 57 12.41 -8.10 -13.24
N LEU A 58 11.32 -8.73 -12.81
CA LEU A 58 11.25 -10.17 -12.61
C LEU A 58 11.36 -10.94 -13.93
N ALA A 59 10.70 -10.48 -15.00
CA ALA A 59 10.86 -11.07 -16.32
C ALA A 59 12.32 -10.99 -16.81
N LYS A 60 12.99 -9.85 -16.58
CA LYS A 60 14.42 -9.71 -16.87
C LYS A 60 15.26 -10.67 -16.03
N LEU A 61 14.93 -10.82 -14.74
CA LEU A 61 15.66 -11.69 -13.80
C LEU A 61 15.52 -13.16 -14.16
N PHE A 62 14.31 -13.64 -14.46
CA PHE A 62 14.05 -15.04 -14.81
C PHE A 62 14.40 -15.39 -16.25
N SER A 63 14.72 -14.41 -17.10
CA SER A 63 15.22 -14.66 -18.46
C SER A 63 16.66 -15.20 -18.51
N LYS A 64 17.37 -15.17 -17.39
CA LYS A 64 18.78 -15.58 -17.26
C LYS A 64 18.95 -16.50 -16.07
N SER A 65 20.04 -17.29 -16.09
CA SER A 65 20.44 -18.03 -14.90
C SER A 65 20.81 -17.05 -13.77
N TRP A 66 20.76 -17.53 -12.52
CA TRP A 66 21.06 -16.69 -11.35
C TRP A 66 22.39 -15.98 -11.53
N ASP A 67 23.45 -16.70 -11.89
CA ASP A 67 24.82 -16.18 -12.00
C ASP A 67 25.02 -15.19 -13.16
N GLU A 68 24.10 -15.15 -14.12
CA GLU A 68 24.12 -14.25 -15.28
C GLU A 68 23.20 -13.01 -15.11
N ARG A 69 22.64 -12.80 -13.91
CA ARG A 69 21.85 -11.60 -13.62
C ARG A 69 22.65 -10.32 -13.91
N TRP A 70 21.98 -9.29 -14.45
CA TRP A 70 22.66 -8.08 -14.95
C TRP A 70 23.37 -7.25 -13.87
N PHE A 71 23.09 -7.52 -12.60
CA PHE A 71 23.70 -6.88 -11.44
C PHE A 71 24.60 -7.84 -10.64
N ALA A 72 24.95 -9.01 -11.18
CA ALA A 72 25.76 -10.02 -10.48
C ALA A 72 27.12 -9.48 -10.02
N GLN A 73 27.74 -8.63 -10.84
CA GLN A 73 29.07 -8.09 -10.57
C GLN A 73 29.05 -6.95 -9.53
N THR A 74 27.98 -6.15 -9.54
CA THR A 74 27.83 -4.97 -8.66
C THR A 74 27.06 -5.29 -7.38
N GLY A 75 26.31 -6.40 -7.35
CA GLY A 75 25.40 -6.77 -6.26
C GLY A 75 24.11 -5.95 -6.21
N THR A 76 24.05 -4.84 -6.94
CA THR A 76 22.93 -3.88 -6.95
C THR A 76 22.73 -3.24 -8.33
N ASP A 77 21.50 -2.85 -8.65
CA ASP A 77 21.17 -1.98 -9.79
C ASP A 77 20.05 -1.02 -9.40
N ALA A 78 20.03 0.17 -10.00
CA ALA A 78 19.01 1.18 -9.74
C ALA A 78 18.76 2.03 -10.97
N LYS A 79 17.51 2.42 -11.18
CA LYS A 79 17.14 3.32 -12.27
C LYS A 79 15.99 4.21 -11.85
N ALA A 80 16.11 5.49 -12.18
CA ALA A 80 15.07 6.48 -11.97
C ALA A 80 14.30 6.80 -13.27
N GLU A 81 13.10 7.34 -13.11
CA GLU A 81 12.22 7.89 -14.13
C GLU A 81 11.93 6.94 -15.29
N VAL A 82 11.73 5.65 -14.99
CA VAL A 82 11.36 4.66 -16.00
C VAL A 82 9.91 4.89 -16.43
N PHE A 83 9.71 5.37 -17.65
CA PHE A 83 8.38 5.68 -18.17
C PHE A 83 7.54 4.42 -18.41
N TYR A 84 6.30 4.41 -17.89
CA TYR A 84 5.34 3.34 -18.11
C TYR A 84 3.90 3.85 -17.97
N ALA A 85 3.03 3.53 -18.95
CA ALA A 85 1.60 3.82 -18.93
C ALA A 85 1.21 5.26 -18.51
N ASN A 86 1.92 6.27 -19.03
CA ASN A 86 1.75 7.70 -18.72
C ASN A 86 2.08 8.10 -17.27
N GLY A 87 2.83 7.27 -16.56
CA GLY A 87 3.52 7.62 -15.33
C GLY A 87 4.99 7.21 -15.40
N THR A 88 5.64 7.21 -14.24
CA THR A 88 7.02 6.76 -14.10
C THR A 88 7.16 5.87 -12.89
N TYR A 89 8.21 5.05 -12.89
CA TYR A 89 8.65 4.38 -11.69
C TYR A 89 10.17 4.41 -11.59
N ASP A 90 10.64 4.40 -10.36
CA ASP A 90 12.03 4.18 -10.02
C ASP A 90 12.15 2.81 -9.39
N TYR A 91 13.28 2.15 -9.61
CA TYR A 91 13.56 0.90 -8.95
C TYR A 91 14.95 0.87 -8.36
N PHE A 92 15.08 0.10 -7.29
CA PHE A 92 16.33 -0.35 -6.71
C PHE A 92 16.23 -1.86 -6.53
N ILE A 93 17.27 -2.58 -6.94
CA ILE A 93 17.36 -4.02 -6.81
C ILE A 93 18.71 -4.39 -6.22
N GLN A 94 18.73 -5.30 -5.25
CA GLN A 94 19.96 -5.87 -4.72
C GLN A 94 19.77 -7.31 -4.29
N GLU A 95 20.88 -8.02 -4.17
CA GLU A 95 20.88 -9.31 -3.46
C GLU A 95 20.57 -9.13 -1.99
N THR A 96 19.72 -10.00 -1.46
CA THR A 96 19.42 -9.99 -0.02
C THR A 96 20.67 -10.41 0.77
N PRO A 97 21.21 -9.56 1.66
CA PRO A 97 22.39 -9.89 2.45
C PRO A 97 22.20 -11.19 3.24
N GLY A 98 23.16 -12.11 3.12
CA GLY A 98 23.14 -13.38 3.83
C GLY A 98 22.09 -14.39 3.35
N ARG A 99 21.39 -14.15 2.23
CA ARG A 99 20.41 -15.09 1.65
C ARG A 99 20.68 -15.33 0.17
N ASN A 100 21.26 -16.49 -0.15
CA ASN A 100 21.46 -16.90 -1.54
C ASN A 100 20.12 -17.03 -2.28
N TYR A 101 20.12 -16.71 -3.57
CA TYR A 101 18.94 -16.75 -4.44
C TYR A 101 17.79 -15.86 -3.95
N HIS A 102 18.07 -14.81 -3.18
CA HIS A 102 17.07 -13.84 -2.78
C HIS A 102 17.46 -12.46 -3.28
N VAL A 103 16.44 -11.73 -3.73
CA VAL A 103 16.58 -10.37 -4.21
C VAL A 103 15.57 -9.48 -3.51
N ASP A 104 16.06 -8.31 -3.11
CA ASP A 104 15.28 -7.24 -2.51
C ASP A 104 15.05 -6.16 -3.56
N ILE A 105 13.79 -5.79 -3.76
CA ILE A 105 13.36 -4.87 -4.81
C ILE A 105 12.54 -3.75 -4.17
N TRP A 106 12.96 -2.51 -4.37
CA TRP A 106 12.21 -1.31 -4.03
C TRP A 106 11.69 -0.67 -5.31
N ILE A 107 10.42 -0.25 -5.30
CA ILE A 107 9.84 0.51 -6.41
C ILE A 107 9.11 1.73 -5.89
N ARG A 108 9.41 2.90 -6.46
CA ARG A 108 8.64 4.13 -6.27
C ARG A 108 7.85 4.36 -7.54
N ALA A 109 6.52 4.30 -7.46
CA ALA A 109 5.64 4.55 -8.60
C ALA A 109 5.03 5.94 -8.50
N LEU A 110 5.06 6.69 -9.59
CA LEU A 110 4.54 8.05 -9.69
C LEU A 110 3.50 8.14 -10.81
N TYR A 111 2.34 8.71 -10.49
CA TYR A 111 1.30 9.03 -11.45
C TYR A 111 0.55 10.28 -11.02
N LYS A 112 0.58 11.32 -11.87
CA LYS A 112 0.05 12.66 -11.55
C LYS A 112 0.64 13.16 -10.21
N THR A 113 -0.21 13.38 -9.21
CA THR A 113 0.16 13.86 -7.86
C THR A 113 0.33 12.73 -6.84
N SER A 114 0.08 11.47 -7.24
CA SER A 114 0.17 10.32 -6.35
C SER A 114 1.53 9.65 -6.47
N LYS A 115 2.05 9.19 -5.32
CA LYS A 115 3.28 8.42 -5.22
C LYS A 115 3.06 7.25 -4.26
N ARG A 116 3.59 6.09 -4.61
CA ARG A 116 3.54 4.89 -3.75
C ARG A 116 4.90 4.22 -3.75
N PHE A 117 5.27 3.68 -2.60
CA PHE A 117 6.58 3.06 -2.39
C PHE A 117 6.36 1.61 -1.99
N PHE A 118 7.01 0.71 -2.70
CA PHE A 118 6.82 -0.71 -2.53
C PHE A 118 8.14 -1.39 -2.26
N PHE A 119 8.07 -2.46 -1.50
CA PHE A 119 9.15 -3.38 -1.26
C PHE A 119 8.69 -4.80 -1.53
N TRP A 120 9.50 -5.55 -2.27
CA TRP A 120 9.33 -6.99 -2.46
C TRP A 120 10.64 -7.71 -2.20
N ARG A 121 10.53 -8.83 -1.50
CA ARG A 121 11.58 -9.84 -1.46
C ARG A 121 11.16 -11.03 -2.29
N VAL A 122 12.00 -11.41 -3.24
CA VAL A 122 11.72 -12.52 -4.16
C VAL A 122 12.81 -13.56 -4.01
N ARG A 123 12.39 -14.81 -3.83
CA ARG A 123 13.27 -15.97 -3.90
C ARG A 123 13.28 -16.46 -5.34
N PHE A 124 14.46 -16.49 -5.93
CA PHE A 124 14.74 -17.13 -7.20
C PHE A 124 14.83 -18.64 -6.99
N ASP A 125 14.08 -19.39 -7.79
CA ASP A 125 14.22 -20.83 -7.90
C ASP A 125 14.77 -21.12 -9.31
N PRO A 126 16.02 -21.56 -9.44
CA PRO A 126 16.61 -21.84 -10.75
C PRO A 126 15.92 -22.99 -11.51
N GLY A 127 15.12 -23.81 -10.83
CA GLY A 127 14.54 -25.02 -11.41
C GLY A 127 15.59 -26.03 -11.87
N LEU A 128 15.14 -27.15 -12.44
CA LEU A 128 16.03 -28.18 -13.02
C LEU A 128 16.61 -27.75 -14.38
N PHE A 129 15.91 -26.87 -15.09
CA PHE A 129 16.34 -26.27 -16.35
C PHE A 129 16.28 -24.77 -16.20
N GLY A 130 17.31 -24.04 -16.61
CA GLY A 130 17.38 -22.57 -16.44
C GLY A 130 16.24 -21.80 -17.11
N SER A 131 15.51 -22.40 -18.05
CA SER A 131 14.30 -21.84 -18.67
C SER A 131 13.02 -21.99 -17.81
N LEU A 132 13.07 -22.77 -16.74
CA LEU A 132 12.00 -22.95 -15.75
C LEU A 132 12.26 -22.15 -14.47
N ALA A 133 13.16 -21.17 -14.53
CA ALA A 133 13.44 -20.30 -13.40
C ALA A 133 12.15 -19.60 -12.97
N ASN A 134 11.82 -19.73 -11.69
CA ASN A 134 10.61 -19.17 -11.09
C ASN A 134 10.94 -18.25 -9.92
N GLY A 135 10.03 -17.33 -9.63
CA GLY A 135 10.13 -16.41 -8.52
C GLY A 135 9.01 -16.61 -7.52
N VAL A 136 9.36 -16.88 -6.26
CA VAL A 136 8.38 -16.85 -5.17
C VAL A 136 8.56 -15.55 -4.39
N ARG A 137 7.51 -14.72 -4.35
CA ARG A 137 7.45 -13.56 -3.46
C ARG A 137 7.42 -14.07 -2.02
N THR A 138 8.49 -13.85 -1.28
CA THR A 138 8.58 -14.25 0.13
C THR A 138 8.09 -13.16 1.06
N PHE A 139 8.14 -11.90 0.61
CA PHE A 139 7.61 -10.78 1.35
C PHE A 139 7.22 -9.63 0.43
N SER A 140 6.19 -8.89 0.85
CA SER A 140 5.79 -7.63 0.24
C SER A 140 5.32 -6.64 1.29
N ALA A 141 5.70 -5.38 1.12
CA ALA A 141 5.20 -4.29 1.94
C ALA A 141 5.06 -3.01 1.12
N GLU A 142 4.04 -2.23 1.44
CA GLU A 142 4.04 -0.81 1.10
C GLU A 142 4.84 -0.06 2.16
N LEU A 143 5.68 0.86 1.70
CA LEU A 143 6.59 1.63 2.53
C LEU A 143 6.16 3.09 2.60
N ASP A 144 6.55 3.74 3.69
CA ASP A 144 6.56 5.19 3.77
C ASP A 144 7.76 5.72 2.96
N GLU A 145 7.64 6.97 2.48
CA GLU A 145 8.73 7.65 1.77
C GLU A 145 10.04 7.67 2.56
N SER A 146 9.97 7.83 3.89
CA SER A 146 11.15 7.86 4.77
C SER A 146 11.91 6.53 4.84
N LYS A 147 11.25 5.42 4.48
CA LYS A 147 11.82 4.06 4.46
C LYS A 147 12.27 3.65 3.06
N PHE A 148 12.14 4.53 2.08
CA PHE A 148 12.55 4.28 0.71
C PHE A 148 13.99 4.77 0.48
N PRO A 149 14.82 4.04 -0.30
CA PRO A 149 16.16 4.51 -0.64
C PRO A 149 16.12 5.83 -1.44
N PRO A 150 16.88 6.86 -1.03
CA PRO A 150 16.97 8.08 -1.81
C PRO A 150 17.68 7.84 -3.14
N GLU A 151 17.41 8.68 -4.13
CA GLU A 151 18.07 8.63 -5.44
C GLU A 151 19.59 8.71 -5.31
N GLY A 152 20.30 7.93 -6.13
CA GLY A 152 21.76 7.85 -6.08
C GLY A 152 22.33 7.02 -4.92
N THR A 153 21.48 6.38 -4.11
CA THR A 153 21.94 5.47 -3.05
C THR A 153 22.59 4.22 -3.66
N SER A 154 23.88 4.02 -3.38
CA SER A 154 24.62 2.82 -3.76
C SER A 154 24.62 1.74 -2.67
N ASN A 155 24.46 2.11 -1.39
CA ASN A 155 24.42 1.18 -0.27
C ASN A 155 23.00 1.04 0.28
N LEU A 156 22.35 -0.07 -0.06
CA LEU A 156 20.97 -0.36 0.33
C LEU A 156 20.86 -1.18 1.64
N ASN A 157 21.98 -1.58 2.25
CA ASN A 157 22.00 -2.40 3.48
C ASN A 157 21.22 -1.81 4.66
N PRO A 158 21.25 -0.49 4.94
CA PRO A 158 20.48 0.09 6.04
C PRO A 158 18.97 -0.08 5.86
N TYR A 159 18.50 0.01 4.60
CA TYR A 159 17.10 -0.19 4.25
C TYR A 159 16.71 -1.66 4.38
N THR A 160 17.58 -2.58 3.97
CA THR A 160 17.40 -4.01 4.21
C THR A 160 17.26 -4.34 5.70
N ALA A 161 18.12 -3.77 6.56
CA ALA A 161 18.05 -4.00 7.99
C ALA A 161 16.73 -3.51 8.62
N GLN A 162 16.19 -2.39 8.12
CA GLN A 162 14.86 -1.91 8.51
C GLN A 162 13.76 -2.88 8.10
N ILE A 163 13.82 -3.42 6.88
CA ILE A 163 12.88 -4.46 6.41
C ILE A 163 12.99 -5.73 7.26
N GLU A 164 14.19 -6.19 7.61
CA GLU A 164 14.37 -7.35 8.50
C GLU A 164 13.72 -7.10 9.87
N THR A 165 13.84 -5.89 10.39
CA THR A 165 13.17 -5.51 11.65
C THR A 165 11.65 -5.60 11.52
N LEU A 166 11.08 -5.12 10.41
CA LEU A 166 9.64 -5.23 10.13
C LEU A 166 9.20 -6.69 9.95
N LEU A 167 10.02 -7.53 9.33
CA LEU A 167 9.78 -8.96 9.19
C LEU A 167 9.75 -9.68 10.54
N VAL A 168 10.72 -9.39 11.42
CA VAL A 168 10.78 -9.95 12.77
C VAL A 168 9.57 -9.52 13.59
N GLN A 169 9.21 -8.23 13.53
CA GLN A 169 8.00 -7.72 14.21
C GLN A 169 6.73 -8.38 13.71
N ARG A 170 6.57 -8.54 12.38
CA ARG A 170 5.40 -9.22 11.81
C ARG A 170 5.33 -10.68 12.22
N LYS A 171 6.47 -11.38 12.25
CA LYS A 171 6.51 -12.78 12.69
C LYS A 171 6.12 -12.90 14.18
N ALA A 172 6.67 -12.06 15.04
CA ALA A 172 6.31 -12.03 16.46
C ALA A 172 4.82 -11.72 16.67
N ASN A 173 4.27 -10.77 15.91
CA ASN A 173 2.84 -10.44 15.95
C ASN A 173 1.96 -11.58 15.43
N GLN A 174 2.41 -12.31 14.41
CA GLN A 174 1.70 -13.47 13.87
C GLN A 174 1.67 -14.62 14.88
N GLU A 175 2.81 -14.94 15.51
CA GLU A 175 2.86 -15.95 16.56
C GLU A 175 1.93 -15.57 17.75
N GLY A 176 1.90 -14.28 18.13
CA GLY A 176 0.95 -13.78 19.12
C GLY A 176 -0.50 -13.91 18.68
N ALA A 177 -0.80 -13.56 17.42
CA ALA A 177 -2.14 -13.67 16.86
C ALA A 177 -2.62 -15.12 16.74
N ASP A 178 -1.74 -16.06 16.38
CA ASP A 178 -2.07 -17.48 16.27
C ASP A 178 -2.40 -18.08 17.66
N VAL A 179 -1.69 -17.66 18.70
CA VAL A 179 -2.00 -18.06 20.09
C VAL A 179 -3.37 -17.51 20.51
N ILE A 180 -3.67 -16.24 20.20
CA ILE A 180 -4.98 -15.64 20.49
C ILE A 180 -6.08 -16.35 19.68
N ALA A 181 -5.85 -16.65 18.40
CA ALA A 181 -6.79 -17.34 17.54
C ALA A 181 -7.08 -18.76 18.05
N ASP A 182 -6.05 -19.50 18.48
CA ASP A 182 -6.19 -20.83 19.08
C ASP A 182 -6.98 -20.74 20.41
N GLN A 183 -6.68 -19.76 21.26
CA GLN A 183 -7.45 -19.50 22.49
C GLN A 183 -8.92 -19.20 22.21
N VAL A 184 -9.22 -18.32 21.25
CA VAL A 184 -10.59 -17.99 20.83
C VAL A 184 -11.30 -19.23 20.27
N SER A 185 -10.63 -20.03 19.44
CA SER A 185 -11.22 -21.22 18.81
C SER A 185 -11.61 -22.31 19.82
N ARG A 186 -10.90 -22.39 20.95
CA ARG A 186 -11.16 -23.33 22.05
C ARG A 186 -12.18 -22.80 23.06
N THR A 187 -12.52 -21.53 22.99
CA THR A 187 -13.40 -20.87 23.95
C THR A 187 -14.84 -20.96 23.49
N SER A 188 -15.66 -21.74 24.20
CA SER A 188 -17.09 -21.94 23.91
C SER A 188 -17.99 -20.75 24.30
N LYS A 189 -17.45 -19.77 25.04
CA LYS A 189 -18.18 -18.59 25.52
C LYS A 189 -17.70 -17.30 24.82
N PRO A 190 -18.60 -16.56 24.15
CA PRO A 190 -18.26 -15.31 23.45
C PRO A 190 -17.57 -14.27 24.34
N ASP A 191 -17.97 -14.19 25.61
CA ASP A 191 -17.45 -13.22 26.59
C ASP A 191 -15.94 -13.40 26.84
N GLU A 192 -15.49 -14.65 26.95
CA GLU A 192 -14.09 -15.03 27.19
C GLU A 192 -13.24 -14.88 25.92
N ALA A 193 -13.84 -15.14 24.75
CA ALA A 193 -13.20 -14.93 23.44
C ALA A 193 -12.94 -13.44 23.15
N ILE A 194 -13.86 -12.56 23.54
CA ILE A 194 -13.68 -11.11 23.36
C ILE A 194 -12.59 -10.59 24.28
N ILE A 195 -12.54 -11.03 25.54
CA ILE A 195 -11.46 -10.67 26.47
C ILE A 195 -10.09 -11.09 25.93
N ALA A 196 -9.99 -12.27 25.31
CA ALA A 196 -8.76 -12.75 24.68
C ALA A 196 -8.34 -11.91 23.46
N LEU A 197 -9.29 -11.32 22.72
CA LEU A 197 -9.03 -10.49 21.52
C LEU A 197 -8.71 -9.03 21.84
N THR A 198 -9.40 -8.43 22.82
CA THR A 198 -9.30 -6.98 23.09
C THR A 198 -8.52 -6.64 24.35
N GLY A 199 -8.12 -7.63 25.15
CA GLY A 199 -7.43 -7.44 26.44
C GLY A 199 -8.28 -6.78 27.53
N ASN A 200 -9.51 -6.36 27.19
CA ASN A 200 -10.49 -5.74 28.08
C ASN A 200 -11.89 -6.24 27.70
N ALA A 201 -12.71 -6.57 28.71
CA ALA A 201 -14.11 -6.87 28.49
C ALA A 201 -14.87 -5.59 28.06
N PRO A 202 -15.69 -5.62 26.99
CA PRO A 202 -16.61 -4.54 26.67
C PRO A 202 -17.52 -4.27 27.87
N PRO A 203 -17.74 -3.00 28.26
CA PRO A 203 -18.50 -2.67 29.47
C PRO A 203 -19.98 -3.08 29.42
N ASN A 204 -20.51 -3.51 28.26
CA ASN A 204 -21.92 -3.85 28.08
C ASN A 204 -22.15 -5.00 27.07
N LEU A 205 -21.58 -6.19 27.30
CA LEU A 205 -22.02 -7.40 26.60
C LEU A 205 -23.40 -7.82 27.11
N ARG A 206 -24.47 -7.40 26.42
CA ARG A 206 -25.82 -7.91 26.68
C ARG A 206 -25.91 -9.34 26.17
N LYS A 207 -26.19 -10.28 27.08
CA LYS A 207 -26.68 -11.62 26.73
C LYS A 207 -28.15 -11.54 26.33
N GLU A 208 -28.42 -10.96 25.17
CA GLU A 208 -29.74 -11.13 24.55
C GLU A 208 -29.70 -12.38 23.67
N PRO A 209 -30.65 -13.32 23.83
CA PRO A 209 -30.88 -14.32 22.81
C PRO A 209 -31.62 -13.61 21.67
N PHE A 210 -30.94 -13.51 20.52
CA PHE A 210 -31.39 -12.99 19.22
C PHE A 210 -31.35 -11.46 19.05
#